data_AF-A0A835RME8-F1
#
_entry.id   AF-A0A835RME8-F1
#
_cell.length_a   1.000
_cell.length_b   1.000
_cell.length_c   1.000
_cell.angle_alpha   90.00
_cell.angle_beta   90.00
_cell.angle_gamma   90.00
#
_symmetry.space_group_name_H-M   'P 1'
#
loop_
_entity.id
_entity.type
_entity.pdbx_description
1 polymer ?
#
loop_
_entity_poly.entity_id
_entity_poly.type
_entity_poly.pdbx_seq_one_letter_code
_entity_poly.pdbx_strand_id
1 'polypeptide(L)'
;MSASVLIGNIAFTVRRGASLSHSSSLSTTFFERRQILFATPRSPVSRLGLFSSPFATLSSVLPSAPAADPMGKEGKAAADVDSGMDAVQRRLMFEDECILVDENDNVVGHESKYNCHLMEKIEKENLLHRAFSVFLFNSKYELLLQQRSATKVTFPLVWTNTCCSHPLFRESELVQEKFLGVRNAAQRKLLDELGISPEEIPVDNFIPLGRMLYKAPSDGKWGEHELDYLLFIVRDVW
;
A
#
# COMPACT_ATOMS: atom_id res chain seq x y z
N MET A 1 -17.67 -17.15 16.88
CA MET A 1 -17.76 -17.33 15.41
C MET A 1 -16.40 -16.98 14.81
N SER A 2 -15.72 -17.93 14.18
CA SER A 2 -14.47 -17.69 13.44
C SER A 2 -14.84 -17.24 12.03
N ALA A 3 -14.31 -16.11 11.58
CA ALA A 3 -14.36 -15.74 10.16
C ALA A 3 -13.09 -16.24 9.46
N SER A 4 -13.15 -16.38 8.14
CA SER A 4 -11.97 -16.64 7.31
C SER A 4 -11.79 -15.48 6.36
N VAL A 5 -10.58 -14.94 6.30
CA VAL A 5 -10.19 -13.90 5.33
C VAL A 5 -9.15 -14.51 4.40
N LEU A 6 -9.35 -14.31 3.11
CA LEU A 6 -8.37 -14.67 2.08
C LEU A 6 -7.53 -13.44 1.76
N ILE A 7 -6.22 -13.56 1.86
CA ILE A 7 -5.28 -12.59 1.29
C ILE A 7 -4.47 -13.37 0.24
N GLY A 8 -4.68 -13.05 -1.03
CA GLY A 8 -4.27 -13.92 -2.14
C GLY A 8 -4.87 -15.32 -2.01
N ASN A 9 -4.03 -16.36 -2.08
CA ASN A 9 -4.42 -17.77 -1.93
C ASN A 9 -4.30 -18.31 -0.48
N ILE A 10 -3.99 -17.46 0.50
CA ILE A 10 -3.75 -17.88 1.89
C ILE A 10 -4.99 -17.60 2.73
N ALA A 11 -5.53 -18.66 3.35
CA ALA A 11 -6.65 -18.57 4.27
C ALA A 11 -6.17 -18.28 5.70
N PHE A 12 -6.61 -17.14 6.22
CA PHE A 12 -6.35 -16.71 7.58
C PHE A 12 -7.54 -17.03 8.50
N THR A 13 -7.26 -17.58 9.69
CA THR A 13 -8.29 -17.75 10.71
C THR A 13 -8.40 -16.48 11.51
N VAL A 14 -9.56 -15.83 11.44
CA VAL A 14 -9.83 -14.58 12.12
C VAL A 14 -10.41 -14.85 13.51
N ARG A 15 -9.77 -14.27 14.53
CA ARG A 15 -10.41 -14.04 15.83
C ARG A 15 -10.81 -12.57 15.88
N ARG A 16 -12.08 -12.26 16.20
CA ARG A 16 -12.52 -10.87 16.40
C ARG A 16 -11.61 -10.23 17.47
N GLY A 17 -10.82 -9.25 17.07
CA GLY A 17 -10.25 -8.27 18.01
C GLY A 17 -11.39 -7.44 18.60
N ALA A 18 -11.22 -6.98 19.83
CA ALA A 18 -12.19 -6.10 20.49
C ALA A 18 -12.48 -4.89 19.59
N SER A 19 -13.75 -4.49 19.46
CA SER A 19 -14.04 -3.18 18.85
C SER A 19 -13.46 -2.12 19.77
N LEU A 20 -12.51 -1.32 19.27
CA LEU A 20 -11.99 -0.18 20.02
C LEU A 20 -13.11 0.84 20.19
N SER A 21 -13.66 0.93 21.41
CA SER A 21 -14.41 2.07 21.89
C SER A 21 -13.58 2.74 22.97
N HIS A 22 -12.75 3.71 22.59
CA HIS A 22 -12.14 4.59 23.59
C HIS A 22 -13.10 5.75 23.88
N SER A 23 -13.58 5.82 25.12
CA SER A 23 -14.22 7.01 25.66
C SER A 23 -13.13 7.96 26.17
N SER A 24 -12.81 8.99 25.40
CA SER A 24 -12.17 10.18 25.96
C SER A 24 -12.72 11.42 25.28
N SER A 25 -13.32 12.27 26.10
CA SER A 25 -13.71 13.62 25.73
C SER A 25 -12.47 14.42 25.38
N LEU A 26 -12.25 14.70 24.10
CA LEU A 26 -11.69 15.94 23.53
C LEU A 26 -11.44 15.73 22.02
N SER A 27 -11.92 16.69 21.22
CA SER A 27 -11.78 16.81 19.75
C SER A 27 -12.60 15.85 18.88
N THR A 28 -13.70 16.38 18.35
CA THR A 28 -14.53 15.80 17.30
C THR A 28 -13.73 15.67 16.00
N THR A 29 -13.05 14.55 15.80
CA THR A 29 -12.67 14.07 14.46
C THR A 29 -13.25 12.67 14.27
N PHE A 30 -14.02 12.52 13.19
CA PHE A 30 -14.73 11.30 12.82
C PHE A 30 -13.73 10.15 12.64
N PHE A 31 -13.60 9.27 13.63
CA PHE A 31 -12.86 8.01 13.49
C PHE A 31 -13.84 6.95 12.98
N GLU A 32 -13.83 6.71 11.67
CA GLU A 32 -14.56 5.61 11.06
C GLU A 32 -14.09 4.29 11.70
N ARG A 33 -15.00 3.35 12.00
CA ARG A 33 -14.66 2.05 12.61
C ARG A 33 -13.73 1.27 11.66
N ARG A 34 -12.43 1.36 11.88
CA ARG A 34 -11.43 0.56 11.15
C ARG A 34 -11.58 -0.90 11.54
N GLN A 35 -11.77 -1.78 10.56
CA GLN A 35 -11.83 -3.22 10.80
C GLN A 35 -10.40 -3.76 10.80
N ILE A 36 -9.96 -4.20 11.98
CA ILE A 36 -8.68 -4.86 12.20
C ILE A 36 -8.91 -6.26 12.76
N LEU A 37 -8.05 -7.19 12.38
CA LEU A 37 -8.15 -8.58 12.79
C LEU A 37 -6.77 -9.17 13.04
N PHE A 38 -6.63 -9.92 14.13
CA PHE A 38 -5.47 -10.79 14.30
C PHE A 38 -5.74 -12.14 13.65
N ALA A 39 -4.76 -12.59 12.88
CA ALA A 39 -4.88 -13.74 12.02
C ALA A 39 -3.70 -14.69 12.21
N THR A 40 -3.99 -15.98 12.33
CA THR A 40 -2.98 -17.03 12.24
C THR A 40 -3.01 -17.66 10.84
N PRO A 41 -1.86 -17.89 10.20
CA PRO A 41 -1.81 -18.71 8.99
C PRO A 41 -2.29 -20.12 9.35
N ARG A 42 -3.21 -20.69 8.57
CA ARG A 42 -3.47 -22.13 8.68
C ARG A 42 -2.31 -22.88 8.05
N SER A 43 -1.84 -23.93 8.73
CA SER A 43 -1.00 -24.94 8.07
C SER A 43 -1.77 -25.51 6.87
N PRO A 44 -1.11 -25.78 5.73
CA PRO A 44 -1.77 -26.48 4.64
C PRO A 44 -2.20 -27.85 5.17
N VAL A 45 -3.51 -28.10 5.16
CA VAL A 45 -4.00 -29.48 5.26
C VAL A 45 -3.46 -30.18 4.02
N SER A 46 -2.58 -31.15 4.24
CA SER A 46 -2.02 -32.01 3.22
C SER A 46 -3.14 -32.74 2.49
N ARG A 47 -3.64 -32.14 1.40
CA ARG A 47 -4.25 -32.89 0.30
C ARG A 47 -3.29 -32.79 -0.88
N LEU A 48 -2.48 -33.85 -1.02
CA LEU A 48 -1.90 -34.21 -2.30
C LEU A 48 -3.06 -34.35 -3.29
N GLY A 49 -3.19 -33.36 -4.18
CA GLY A 49 -4.02 -33.40 -5.36
C GLY A 49 -3.20 -32.82 -6.48
N LEU A 50 -2.37 -33.66 -7.12
CA LEU A 50 -1.70 -33.36 -8.37
C LEU A 50 -2.76 -33.02 -9.41
N PHE A 51 -2.92 -31.73 -9.72
CA PHE A 51 -3.52 -31.30 -10.97
C PHE A 51 -2.50 -30.44 -11.72
N SER A 52 -1.84 -31.11 -12.66
CA SER A 52 -1.06 -30.52 -13.73
C SER A 52 -2.02 -29.96 -14.78
N SER A 53 -1.85 -28.68 -15.17
CA SER A 53 -2.16 -28.18 -16.51
C SER A 53 -1.91 -26.67 -16.65
N PRO A 54 -1.74 -26.13 -17.87
CA PRO A 54 -0.43 -25.62 -18.28
C PRO A 54 -0.40 -24.12 -18.56
N PHE A 55 0.83 -23.63 -18.68
CA PHE A 55 1.22 -22.41 -19.39
C PHE A 55 0.40 -22.21 -20.67
N ALA A 56 -0.23 -21.03 -20.79
CA ALA A 56 -0.75 -20.54 -22.05
C ALA A 56 -0.13 -19.16 -22.31
N THR A 57 0.91 -19.17 -23.13
CA THR A 57 1.41 -18.00 -23.84
C THR A 57 0.39 -17.63 -24.93
N LEU A 58 -0.11 -16.40 -24.91
CA LEU A 58 -0.78 -15.83 -26.08
C LEU A 58 0.08 -14.70 -26.64
N SER A 59 0.78 -15.02 -27.73
CA SER A 59 1.23 -14.05 -28.72
C SER A 59 0.11 -13.85 -29.74
N SER A 60 -0.18 -12.59 -30.09
CA SER A 60 -0.77 -12.26 -31.37
C SER A 60 -0.26 -10.89 -31.84
N VAL A 61 0.57 -10.94 -32.88
CA VAL A 61 1.01 -9.81 -33.71
C VAL A 61 0.02 -9.68 -34.87
N LEU A 62 -0.33 -8.45 -35.29
CA LEU A 62 -0.24 -7.92 -36.67
C LEU A 62 -0.89 -6.49 -36.75
N PRO A 63 -0.56 -5.68 -37.79
CA PRO A 63 -0.31 -4.24 -37.66
C PRO A 63 -1.29 -3.33 -38.42
N SER A 64 -1.25 -2.02 -38.15
CA SER A 64 -1.47 -0.96 -39.16
C SER A 64 -1.10 0.43 -38.61
N ALA A 65 -0.45 1.25 -39.45
CA ALA A 65 -0.17 2.69 -39.27
C ALA A 65 -0.44 3.39 -40.63
N PRO A 66 -0.34 4.73 -40.77
CA PRO A 66 -0.83 5.85 -39.94
C PRO A 66 -1.66 6.87 -40.76
N ALA A 67 -2.20 7.93 -40.13
CA ALA A 67 -2.50 9.20 -40.82
C ALA A 67 -2.48 10.39 -39.84
N ALA A 68 -2.10 11.55 -40.35
CA ALA A 68 -1.61 12.72 -39.63
C ALA A 68 -2.67 13.79 -39.25
N ASP A 69 -2.27 14.57 -38.23
CA ASP A 69 -2.61 15.92 -37.73
C ASP A 69 -3.45 16.90 -38.61
N PRO A 70 -4.20 17.86 -37.99
CA PRO A 70 -3.55 19.08 -37.45
C PRO A 70 -4.16 19.74 -36.18
N MET A 71 -3.24 20.17 -35.31
CA MET A 71 -3.07 21.50 -34.68
C MET A 71 -4.31 22.40 -34.41
N GLY A 72 -4.54 22.69 -33.12
CA GLY A 72 -5.01 24.00 -32.65
C GLY A 72 -6.16 24.00 -31.63
N LYS A 73 -5.85 24.21 -30.33
CA LYS A 73 -6.27 25.38 -29.53
C LYS A 73 -5.99 25.18 -28.03
N GLU A 74 -5.33 26.18 -27.47
CA GLU A 74 -5.16 26.42 -26.03
C GLU A 74 -6.49 26.61 -25.31
N GLY A 75 -6.53 26.22 -24.03
CA GLY A 75 -7.41 26.82 -23.03
C GLY A 75 -8.37 25.86 -22.32
N LYS A 76 -8.14 25.71 -21.00
CA LYS A 76 -9.00 25.10 -19.95
C LYS A 76 -9.12 23.57 -19.94
N ALA A 77 -8.26 22.92 -19.15
CA ALA A 77 -8.55 21.61 -18.55
C ALA A 77 -7.94 21.51 -17.14
N ALA A 78 -8.52 22.26 -16.19
CA ALA A 78 -8.19 22.11 -14.76
C ALA A 78 -9.47 21.99 -13.90
N ALA A 79 -10.58 21.56 -14.50
CA ALA A 79 -11.88 21.52 -13.84
C ALA A 79 -12.66 20.27 -14.25
N ASP A 80 -12.12 19.10 -13.94
CA ASP A 80 -12.92 17.88 -13.72
C ASP A 80 -12.17 16.85 -12.84
N VAL A 81 -11.38 17.33 -11.87
CA VAL A 81 -10.56 16.45 -11.03
C VAL A 81 -11.42 15.82 -9.95
N ASP A 82 -11.87 14.60 -10.25
CA ASP A 82 -12.17 13.51 -9.31
C ASP A 82 -13.12 13.88 -8.16
N SER A 83 -14.41 14.01 -8.49
CA SER A 83 -15.51 14.29 -7.56
C SER A 83 -15.74 13.19 -6.51
N GLY A 84 -15.05 12.05 -6.60
CA GLY A 84 -15.17 10.91 -5.68
C GLY A 84 -14.15 10.89 -4.52
N MET A 85 -13.09 11.70 -4.54
CA MET A 85 -12.10 11.71 -3.45
C MET A 85 -12.50 12.66 -2.31
N ASP A 86 -12.42 12.17 -1.07
CA ASP A 86 -12.57 13.03 0.10
C ASP A 86 -11.40 14.05 0.22
N ALA A 87 -11.59 15.09 1.02
CA ALA A 87 -10.64 16.19 1.14
C ALA A 87 -9.28 15.75 1.70
N VAL A 88 -9.25 14.75 2.59
CA VAL A 88 -8.01 14.24 3.19
C VAL A 88 -7.24 13.45 2.15
N GLN A 89 -7.90 12.54 1.44
CA GLN A 89 -7.30 11.72 0.41
C GLN A 89 -6.79 12.57 -0.76
N ARG A 90 -7.55 13.60 -1.15
CA ARG A 90 -7.12 14.57 -2.15
C ARG A 90 -5.84 15.28 -1.71
N ARG A 91 -5.81 15.79 -0.47
CA ARG A 91 -4.62 16.46 0.06
C ARG A 91 -3.40 15.55 0.02
N LEU A 92 -3.53 14.33 0.53
CA LEU A 92 -2.45 13.34 0.51
C LEU A 92 -2.00 12.98 -0.90
N MET A 93 -2.89 12.98 -1.89
CA MET A 93 -2.52 12.69 -3.27
C MET A 93 -1.66 13.77 -3.91
N PHE A 94 -1.89 15.05 -3.58
CA PHE A 94 -1.20 16.17 -4.22
C PHE A 94 -0.07 16.78 -3.39
N GLU A 95 -0.06 16.60 -2.07
CA GLU A 95 0.96 17.15 -1.18
C GLU A 95 2.04 16.13 -0.79
N ASP A 96 1.74 14.83 -0.77
CA ASP A 96 2.76 13.81 -0.49
C ASP A 96 3.62 13.58 -1.74
N GLU A 97 4.92 13.85 -1.61
CA GLU A 97 5.93 13.54 -2.63
C GLU A 97 6.54 12.17 -2.36
N CYS A 98 6.36 11.24 -3.30
CA CYS A 98 6.96 9.92 -3.27
C CYS A 98 8.42 9.98 -3.77
N ILE A 99 9.25 9.07 -3.28
CA ILE A 99 10.65 8.93 -3.73
C ILE A 99 10.66 8.07 -5.00
N LEU A 100 11.06 8.65 -6.14
CA LEU A 100 11.26 7.89 -7.37
C LEU A 100 12.61 7.16 -7.33
N VAL A 101 12.61 5.91 -7.78
CA VAL A 101 13.80 5.05 -7.78
C VAL A 101 13.96 4.28 -9.09
N ASP A 102 15.18 3.84 -9.37
CA ASP A 102 15.43 2.80 -10.37
C ASP A 102 15.23 1.38 -9.78
N GLU A 103 15.35 0.34 -10.61
CA GLU A 103 15.19 -1.06 -10.18
C GLU A 103 16.28 -1.51 -9.17
N ASN A 104 17.38 -0.78 -9.07
CA ASN A 104 18.45 -1.02 -8.09
C ASN A 104 18.23 -0.25 -6.78
N ASP A 105 17.11 0.47 -6.66
CA ASP A 105 16.74 1.33 -5.54
C ASP A 105 17.58 2.60 -5.38
N ASN A 106 18.21 3.07 -6.46
CA ASN A 106 18.86 4.36 -6.45
C ASN A 106 17.80 5.45 -6.61
N VAL A 107 17.88 6.51 -5.81
CA VAL A 107 16.96 7.64 -5.91
C VAL A 107 17.24 8.39 -7.22
N VAL A 108 16.21 8.52 -8.06
CA VAL A 108 16.29 9.23 -9.35
C VAL A 108 15.49 10.53 -9.37
N GLY A 109 14.68 10.78 -8.34
CA GLY A 109 13.90 12.00 -8.21
C GLY A 109 12.77 11.85 -7.21
N HIS A 110 11.74 12.67 -7.39
CA HIS A 110 10.49 12.63 -6.64
C HIS A 110 9.33 13.05 -7.52
N GLU A 111 8.13 12.65 -7.13
CA GLU A 111 6.90 13.02 -7.80
C GLU A 111 5.72 12.88 -6.83
N SER A 112 4.67 13.66 -7.06
CA SER A 112 3.43 13.59 -6.30
C SER A 112 2.86 12.19 -6.28
N LYS A 113 2.28 11.81 -5.14
CA LYS A 113 1.61 10.52 -4.98
C LYS A 113 0.56 10.29 -6.06
N TYR A 114 -0.22 11.32 -6.42
CA TYR A 114 -1.21 11.27 -7.49
C TYR A 114 -0.59 10.74 -8.78
N ASN A 115 0.51 11.34 -9.23
CA ASN A 115 1.15 10.97 -10.49
C ASN A 115 1.83 9.60 -10.43
N CYS A 116 2.41 9.23 -9.28
CA CYS A 116 3.01 7.92 -9.08
C CYS A 116 2.02 6.76 -9.21
N HIS A 117 0.72 6.98 -8.97
CA HIS A 117 -0.31 5.94 -8.97
C HIS A 117 -1.21 5.97 -10.22
N LEU A 118 -1.02 6.93 -11.13
CA LEU A 118 -1.73 6.95 -12.40
C LEU A 118 -1.15 5.89 -13.36
N MET A 119 -1.97 4.93 -13.78
CA MET A 119 -1.54 3.87 -14.70
C MET A 119 -0.98 4.41 -16.01
N GLU A 120 -1.54 5.51 -16.53
CA GLU A 120 -1.00 6.16 -17.73
C GLU A 120 0.47 6.55 -17.56
N LYS A 121 0.83 7.17 -16.43
CA LYS A 121 2.21 7.57 -16.14
C LYS A 121 3.09 6.37 -15.82
N ILE A 122 2.59 5.41 -15.05
CA ILE A 122 3.29 4.15 -14.77
C ILE A 122 3.69 3.43 -16.07
N GLU A 123 2.80 3.38 -17.07
CA GLU A 123 3.11 2.67 -18.32
C GLU A 123 3.94 3.50 -19.30
N LYS A 124 3.70 4.82 -19.37
CA LYS A 124 4.38 5.70 -20.34
C LYS A 124 5.80 6.07 -19.90
N GLU A 125 5.99 6.33 -18.61
CA GLU A 125 7.23 6.86 -18.05
C GLU A 125 7.96 5.84 -17.18
N ASN A 126 7.37 4.66 -16.98
CA ASN A 126 7.87 3.63 -16.05
C ASN A 126 8.12 4.20 -14.65
N LEU A 127 7.24 5.09 -14.17
CA LEU A 127 7.36 5.66 -12.83
C LEU A 127 7.37 4.54 -11.80
N LEU A 128 8.51 4.41 -11.14
CA LEU A 128 8.76 3.44 -10.07
C LEU A 128 9.08 4.25 -8.82
N HIS A 129 8.32 4.02 -7.76
CA HIS A 129 8.53 4.69 -6.48
C HIS A 129 8.81 3.69 -5.36
N ARG A 130 9.54 4.16 -4.34
CA ARG A 130 9.80 3.36 -3.14
C ARG A 130 8.54 3.23 -2.30
N ALA A 131 8.30 2.05 -1.76
CA ALA A 131 7.19 1.76 -0.86
C ALA A 131 7.63 0.91 0.33
N PHE A 132 6.71 0.69 1.27
CA PHE A 132 6.88 -0.29 2.34
C PHE A 132 5.57 -1.02 2.67
N SER A 133 5.74 -2.24 3.16
CA SER A 133 4.69 -3.11 3.71
C SER A 133 5.09 -3.59 5.10
N VAL A 134 4.30 -3.21 6.10
CA VAL A 134 4.48 -3.62 7.51
C VAL A 134 3.71 -4.92 7.79
N PHE A 135 4.38 -5.83 8.47
CA PHE A 135 3.82 -7.05 9.06
C PHE A 135 4.02 -7.01 10.57
N LEU A 136 2.99 -6.57 11.30
CA LEU A 136 2.99 -6.52 12.76
C LEU A 136 2.40 -7.80 13.32
N PHE A 137 3.20 -8.51 14.10
CA PHE A 137 2.77 -9.69 14.84
C PHE A 137 2.65 -9.36 16.33
N ASN A 138 1.64 -9.91 16.99
CA ASN A 138 1.60 -9.90 18.45
C ASN A 138 2.54 -10.97 19.05
N SER A 139 2.65 -11.04 20.37
CA SER A 139 3.47 -12.04 21.08
C SER A 139 3.02 -13.49 20.90
N LYS A 140 1.83 -13.71 20.31
CA LYS A 140 1.31 -15.04 19.92
C LYS A 140 1.60 -15.36 18.44
N TYR A 141 2.36 -14.52 17.75
CA TYR A 141 2.64 -14.61 16.32
C TYR A 141 1.40 -14.57 15.43
N GLU A 142 0.36 -13.86 15.87
CA GLU A 142 -0.80 -13.55 15.05
C GLU A 142 -0.53 -12.24 14.30
N LEU A 143 -0.75 -12.23 12.99
CA LEU A 143 -0.56 -11.06 12.13
C LEU A 143 -1.75 -10.12 12.24
N LEU A 144 -1.48 -8.82 12.44
CA LEU A 144 -2.48 -7.77 12.37
C LEU A 144 -2.80 -7.46 10.91
N LEU A 145 -4.05 -7.71 10.51
CA LEU A 145 -4.59 -7.40 9.20
C LEU A 145 -5.47 -6.15 9.24
N GLN A 146 -5.44 -5.38 8.16
CA GLN A 146 -6.25 -4.18 7.98
C GLN A 146 -7.19 -4.36 6.79
N GLN A 147 -8.46 -3.98 6.95
CA GLN A 147 -9.32 -3.70 5.80
C GLN A 147 -9.16 -2.24 5.38
N ARG A 148 -8.82 -2.01 4.11
CA ARG A 148 -8.70 -0.66 3.56
C ARG A 148 -10.04 0.08 3.59
N SER A 149 -10.03 1.39 3.86
CA SER A 149 -11.25 2.20 3.84
C SER A 149 -11.86 2.25 2.43
N ALA A 150 -13.15 2.56 2.35
CA ALA A 150 -13.84 2.77 1.07
C ALA A 150 -13.28 3.98 0.30
N THR A 151 -12.64 4.92 1.00
CA THR A 151 -12.10 6.17 0.43
C THR A 151 -10.69 6.03 -0.14
N LYS A 152 -10.03 4.87 0.01
CA LYS A 152 -8.73 4.63 -0.63
C LYS A 152 -8.90 4.58 -2.16
N VAL A 153 -8.02 5.29 -2.85
CA VAL A 153 -8.04 5.39 -4.32
C VAL A 153 -7.63 4.08 -4.98
N THR A 154 -6.55 3.44 -4.50
CA THR A 154 -6.17 2.10 -4.94
C THR A 154 -6.78 1.04 -4.01
N PHE A 155 -7.36 -0.01 -4.59
CA PHE A 155 -7.84 -1.20 -3.87
C PHE A 155 -8.73 -0.92 -2.62
N PRO A 156 -9.84 -0.17 -2.74
CA PRO A 156 -10.73 0.08 -1.60
C PRO A 156 -11.34 -1.23 -1.06
N LEU A 157 -11.58 -1.29 0.25
CA LEU A 157 -12.22 -2.42 0.96
C LEU A 157 -11.47 -3.77 0.94
N VAL A 158 -10.29 -3.84 0.32
CA VAL A 158 -9.43 -5.04 0.30
C VAL A 158 -8.79 -5.26 1.67
N TRP A 159 -8.76 -6.52 2.11
CA TRP A 159 -7.98 -6.95 3.27
C TRP A 159 -6.51 -7.11 2.88
N THR A 160 -5.62 -6.47 3.62
CA THR A 160 -4.17 -6.50 3.40
C THR A 160 -3.41 -6.67 4.71
N ASN A 161 -2.07 -6.73 4.64
CA ASN A 161 -1.19 -6.68 5.81
C ASN A 161 -1.39 -5.40 6.65
N THR A 162 -0.62 -5.25 7.71
CA THR A 162 -0.87 -4.26 8.77
C THR A 162 -0.96 -2.82 8.25
N CYS A 163 0.00 -2.40 7.43
CA CYS A 163 0.07 -1.06 6.87
C CYS A 163 0.96 -1.04 5.63
N CYS A 164 0.49 -0.42 4.55
CA CYS A 164 1.27 -0.17 3.33
C CYS A 164 1.22 1.31 3.00
N SER A 165 2.37 1.90 2.68
CA SER A 165 2.48 3.30 2.28
C SER A 165 3.88 3.58 1.71
N HIS A 166 4.17 4.86 1.50
CA HIS A 166 5.42 5.34 0.92
C HIS A 166 6.26 6.10 1.96
N PRO A 167 7.60 5.94 1.95
CA PRO A 167 8.49 6.98 2.46
C PRO A 167 8.37 8.23 1.58
N LEU A 168 8.30 9.39 2.23
CA LEU A 168 8.18 10.68 1.58
C LEU A 168 9.57 11.21 1.20
N PHE A 169 9.62 12.00 0.13
CA PHE A 169 10.83 12.70 -0.28
C PHE A 169 11.14 13.87 0.68
N ARG A 170 11.63 13.53 1.87
CA ARG A 170 12.03 14.46 2.93
C ARG A 170 13.19 13.90 3.74
N GLU A 171 13.98 14.76 4.37
CA GLU A 171 15.24 14.38 5.04
C GLU A 171 15.08 13.19 6.00
N SER A 172 14.03 13.18 6.83
CA SER A 172 13.81 12.11 7.81
C SER A 172 13.48 10.75 7.20
N GLU A 173 13.06 10.69 5.93
CA GLU A 173 12.62 9.47 5.25
C GLU A 173 13.50 9.10 4.05
N LEU A 174 14.51 9.93 3.74
CA LEU A 174 15.54 9.67 2.73
C LEU A 174 16.78 8.95 3.29
N VAL A 175 16.87 8.76 4.62
CA VAL A 175 18.04 8.15 5.25
C VAL A 175 18.17 6.68 4.86
N GLN A 176 19.25 6.35 4.13
CA GLN A 176 19.50 5.00 3.62
C GLN A 176 20.11 4.06 4.66
N GLU A 177 20.86 4.60 5.64
CA GLU A 177 21.57 3.78 6.62
C GLU A 177 20.58 2.86 7.36
N LYS A 178 20.82 1.54 7.26
CA LYS A 178 19.96 0.50 7.87
C LYS A 178 18.47 0.73 7.56
N PHE A 179 18.18 1.25 6.37
CA PHE A 179 16.82 1.54 5.88
C PHE A 179 16.02 2.44 6.84
N LEU A 180 16.69 3.33 7.57
CA LEU A 180 16.08 4.15 8.63
C LEU A 180 14.92 5.00 8.11
N GLY A 181 15.06 5.58 6.92
CA GLY A 181 14.03 6.42 6.33
C GLY A 181 12.72 5.69 6.09
N VAL A 182 12.78 4.45 5.61
CA VAL A 182 11.61 3.59 5.41
C VAL A 182 10.99 3.18 6.76
N ARG A 183 11.82 2.87 7.77
CA ARG A 183 11.33 2.56 9.13
C ARG A 183 10.65 3.75 9.80
N ASN A 184 11.16 4.97 9.60
CA ASN A 184 10.53 6.20 10.06
C ASN A 184 9.16 6.40 9.40
N ALA A 185 9.07 6.18 8.08
CA ALA A 185 7.83 6.27 7.34
C ALA A 185 6.78 5.26 7.85
N ALA A 186 7.22 4.02 8.13
CA ALA A 186 6.37 2.98 8.70
C ALA A 186 5.81 3.38 10.07
N GLN A 187 6.66 3.87 10.99
CA GLN A 187 6.21 4.32 12.30
C GLN A 187 5.17 5.46 12.20
N ARG A 188 5.44 6.47 11.35
CA ARG A 188 4.49 7.57 11.09
C ARG A 188 3.14 7.03 10.60
N LYS A 189 3.17 6.13 9.62
CA LYS A 189 1.94 5.63 8.98
C LYS A 189 1.15 4.69 9.87
N LEU A 190 1.80 3.95 10.77
CA LEU A 190 1.10 3.17 11.81
C LEU A 190 0.37 4.08 12.80
N LEU A 191 0.93 5.25 13.14
CA LEU A 191 0.20 6.28 13.89
C LEU A 191 -0.97 6.84 13.08
N ASP A 192 -0.73 7.30 11.85
CA ASP A 192 -1.77 7.91 10.99
C ASP A 192 -2.93 6.95 10.68
N GLU A 193 -2.64 5.65 10.51
CA GLU A 193 -3.64 4.67 10.07
C GLU A 193 -4.21 3.81 11.18
N LEU A 194 -3.45 3.50 12.23
CA LEU A 194 -3.90 2.59 13.29
C LEU A 194 -3.92 3.25 14.66
N GLY A 195 -3.41 4.49 14.79
CA GLY A 195 -3.30 5.18 16.07
C GLY A 195 -2.24 4.57 17.00
N ILE A 196 -1.34 3.73 16.47
CA ILE A 196 -0.27 3.11 17.27
C ILE A 196 0.81 4.16 17.49
N SER A 197 1.11 4.45 18.74
CA SER A 197 2.01 5.55 19.08
C SER A 197 3.48 5.17 18.82
N PRO A 198 4.35 6.15 18.49
CA PRO A 198 5.78 5.91 18.29
C PRO A 198 6.47 5.22 19.47
N GLU A 199 5.97 5.41 20.70
CA GLU A 199 6.52 4.80 21.92
C GLU A 199 6.26 3.29 21.98
N GLU A 200 5.14 2.81 21.42
CA GLU A 200 4.82 1.37 21.37
C GLU A 200 5.63 0.61 20.31
N ILE A 201 5.98 1.31 19.23
CA ILE A 201 6.68 0.75 18.07
C ILE A 201 7.98 1.52 17.77
N PRO A 202 9.00 1.47 18.65
CA PRO A 202 10.27 2.13 18.38
C PRO A 202 10.87 1.73 17.03
N VAL A 203 11.35 2.70 16.26
CA VAL A 203 11.88 2.54 14.89
C VAL A 203 12.96 1.46 14.79
N ASP A 204 13.78 1.28 15.83
CA ASP A 204 14.86 0.29 15.85
C ASP A 204 14.39 -1.15 16.05
N ASN A 205 13.11 -1.36 16.34
CA ASN A 205 12.54 -2.70 16.46
C ASN A 205 11.98 -3.25 15.14
N PHE A 206 11.89 -2.43 14.09
CA PHE A 206 11.53 -2.94 12.77
C PHE A 206 12.69 -3.77 12.22
N ILE A 207 12.36 -4.96 11.72
CA ILE A 207 13.27 -5.90 11.08
C ILE A 207 13.02 -5.84 9.57
N PRO A 208 13.90 -5.21 8.78
CA PRO A 208 13.82 -5.23 7.33
C PRO A 208 14.18 -6.62 6.81
N LEU A 209 13.27 -7.26 6.06
CA LEU A 209 13.49 -8.61 5.53
C LEU A 209 14.09 -8.59 4.12
N GLY A 210 13.61 -7.67 3.28
CA GLY A 210 13.98 -7.60 1.87
C GLY A 210 13.12 -6.60 1.11
N ARG A 211 13.22 -6.64 -0.22
CA ARG A 211 12.46 -5.79 -1.14
C ARG A 211 11.77 -6.63 -2.20
N MET A 212 10.61 -6.17 -2.66
CA MET A 212 9.84 -6.77 -3.74
C MET A 212 9.53 -5.71 -4.79
N LEU A 213 9.95 -5.93 -6.04
CA LEU A 213 9.53 -5.11 -7.18
C LEU A 213 8.23 -5.67 -7.73
N TYR A 214 7.19 -4.85 -7.81
CA TYR A 214 5.90 -5.28 -8.38
C TYR A 214 5.18 -4.14 -9.12
N LYS A 215 4.30 -4.53 -10.04
CA LYS A 215 3.37 -3.64 -10.75
C LYS A 215 1.97 -4.24 -10.70
N ALA A 216 0.96 -3.47 -10.32
CA ALA A 216 -0.41 -3.96 -10.18
C ALA A 216 -1.46 -2.89 -10.55
N PRO A 217 -2.31 -3.13 -11.55
CA PRO A 217 -3.44 -2.24 -11.82
C PRO A 217 -4.54 -2.39 -10.76
N SER A 218 -5.22 -1.29 -10.42
CA SER A 218 -6.37 -1.26 -9.49
C SER A 218 -7.70 -1.27 -10.23
N ASP A 219 -8.02 -0.22 -10.99
CA ASP A 219 -9.33 -0.02 -11.64
C ASP A 219 -9.23 0.58 -13.06
N GLY A 220 -8.06 0.44 -13.68
CA GLY A 220 -7.75 0.96 -15.02
C GLY A 220 -7.12 2.35 -14.99
N LYS A 221 -7.67 3.30 -14.21
CA LYS A 221 -7.05 4.62 -14.02
C LYS A 221 -5.88 4.53 -13.04
N TRP A 222 -6.08 3.81 -11.94
CA TRP A 222 -5.14 3.74 -10.83
C TRP A 222 -4.40 2.41 -10.78
N GLY A 223 -3.20 2.43 -10.22
CA GLY A 223 -2.42 1.24 -9.93
C GLY A 223 -1.19 1.56 -9.09
N GLU A 224 -0.32 0.55 -8.96
CA GLU A 224 0.90 0.57 -8.17
C GLU A 224 2.06 0.10 -9.04
N HIS A 225 3.23 0.72 -8.89
CA HIS A 225 4.49 0.24 -9.44
C HIS A 225 5.60 0.59 -8.46
N GLU A 226 6.00 -0.40 -7.66
CA GLU A 226 6.70 -0.14 -6.41
C GLU A 226 7.90 -1.06 -6.23
N LEU A 227 8.95 -0.48 -5.64
CA LEU A 227 9.98 -1.23 -4.97
C LEU A 227 9.68 -1.24 -3.47
N ASP A 228 9.02 -2.31 -3.04
CA ASP A 228 8.37 -2.42 -1.74
C ASP A 228 9.28 -3.06 -0.68
N TYR A 229 9.54 -2.33 0.39
CA TYR A 229 10.29 -2.81 1.55
C TYR A 229 9.41 -3.62 2.49
N LEU A 230 9.82 -4.87 2.76
CA LEU A 230 9.12 -5.74 3.70
C LEU A 230 9.65 -5.51 5.12
N LEU A 231 8.82 -4.91 5.99
CA LEU A 231 9.16 -4.57 7.37
C LEU A 231 8.38 -5.43 8.36
N PHE A 232 9.09 -6.14 9.23
CA PHE A 232 8.50 -7.00 10.24
C PHE A 232 8.66 -6.38 11.62
N ILE A 233 7.68 -6.56 12.49
CA ILE A 233 7.79 -6.17 13.90
C ILE A 233 6.96 -7.12 14.76
N VAL A 234 7.49 -7.52 15.91
CA VAL A 234 6.74 -8.28 16.92
C VAL A 234 6.53 -7.39 18.14
N ARG A 235 5.29 -6.92 18.32
CA ARG A 235 4.89 -6.06 19.43
C ARG A 235 3.43 -6.31 19.78
N ASP A 236 3.15 -6.37 21.08
CA ASP A 236 1.80 -6.24 21.58
C ASP A 236 1.45 -4.74 21.58
N VAL A 237 0.39 -4.40 20.84
CA VAL A 237 -0.24 -3.09 20.75
C VAL A 237 -1.71 -3.25 21.15
N TRP A 238 -2.45 -2.17 21.35
CA TRP A 238 -3.79 -2.15 21.98
C TRP A 238 -4.79 -3.23 21.52
#